data_AF-A0A7W0VT41-F1
#
_entry.id   AF-A0A7W0VT41-F1
#
_cell.length_a   1.000
_cell.length_b   1.000
_cell.length_c   1.000
_cell.angle_alpha   90.00
_cell.angle_beta   90.00
_cell.angle_gamma   90.00
#
_symmetry.space_group_name_H-M   'P 1'
#
loop_
_entity.id
_entity.type
_entity.pdbx_description
1 polymer ?
#
loop_
_entity_poly.entity_id
_entity_poly.type
_entity_poly.pdbx_seq_one_letter_code
_entity_poly.pdbx_strand_id
1 'polypeptide(L)' 'MAWQDVLDMVAAGRPSEVGCPFCNHRPLTIEEVEYTTKISCSKCKKFIQGRFSP' A
#
# COMPACT_ATOMS: atom_id res chain seq x y z
N MET A 1 -8.52 2.14 9.87
CA MET A 1 -7.33 1.88 9.04
C MET A 1 -7.56 2.54 7.71
N ALA A 2 -6.75 3.54 7.38
CA ALA A 2 -6.76 4.26 6.11
C ALA A 2 -5.63 3.74 5.21
N TRP A 3 -5.67 4.12 3.93
CA TRP A 3 -4.54 3.83 3.03
C TRP A 3 -3.24 4.51 3.47
N GLN A 4 -3.33 5.60 4.24
CA GLN A 4 -2.16 6.25 4.81
C GLN A 4 -1.44 5.33 5.81
N ASP A 5 -2.16 4.68 6.72
CA ASP A 5 -1.59 3.69 7.66
C ASP A 5 -0.86 2.56 6.90
N VAL A 6 -1.41 2.16 5.74
CA VAL A 6 -0.81 1.14 4.87
C VAL A 6 0.50 1.65 4.25
N LEU A 7 0.52 2.89 3.73
CA LEU A 7 1.75 3.51 3.23
C LEU A 7 2.82 3.61 4.33
N ASP A 8 2.45 4.04 5.53
CA ASP A 8 3.39 4.20 6.65
C ASP A 8 3.99 2.84 7.08
N MET A 9 3.19 1.78 7.11
CA MET A 9 3.68 0.42 7.40
C MET A 9 4.56 -0.14 6.27
N VAL A 10 4.24 0.15 5.01
CA VAL A 10 5.09 -0.23 3.87
C VAL A 10 6.40 0.54 3.90
N ALA A 11 6.37 1.84 4.22
CA ALA A 11 7.55 2.67 4.44
C ALA A 11 8.40 2.18 5.64
N ALA A 12 7.75 1.64 6.67
CA ALA A 12 8.40 1.00 7.82
C ALA A 12 8.98 -0.39 7.47
N GLY A 13 8.91 -0.83 6.21
CA GLY A 13 9.49 -2.10 5.76
C GLY A 13 8.63 -3.34 6.06
N ARG A 14 7.33 -3.17 6.31
CA ARG A 14 6.38 -4.28 6.60
C ARG A 14 5.25 -4.39 5.56
N PRO A 15 5.56 -4.52 4.26
CA PRO A 15 4.58 -4.57 3.17
C PRO A 15 3.66 -5.81 3.17
N SER A 16 4.08 -6.90 3.81
CA SER A 16 3.34 -8.16 3.88
C SER A 16 2.36 -8.23 5.06
N GLU A 17 2.51 -7.35 6.05
CA GLU A 17 1.60 -7.29 7.21
C GLU A 17 0.38 -6.40 6.95
N VAL A 18 0.42 -5.58 5.90
CA VAL A 18 -0.65 -4.64 5.55
C VAL A 18 -1.77 -5.30 4.74
N GLY A 19 -3.01 -5.04 5.16
CA GLY A 19 -4.22 -5.45 4.43
C GLY A 19 -4.97 -4.28 3.84
N CYS A 20 -5.77 -4.56 2.80
CA CYS A 20 -6.61 -3.53 2.20
C CYS A 20 -7.58 -2.94 3.24
N PRO A 21 -7.59 -1.62 3.47
CA PRO A 21 -8.45 -1.01 4.50
C PRO A 21 -9.95 -1.13 4.20
N PHE A 22 -10.31 -1.47 2.96
CA PHE A 22 -11.71 -1.57 2.51
C PHE A 22 -12.26 -3.00 2.55
N CYS A 23 -11.48 -3.98 2.12
CA CYS A 23 -11.94 -5.36 1.97
C CYS A 23 -11.14 -6.37 2.81
N ASN A 24 -10.21 -5.87 3.63
CA ASN A 24 -9.31 -6.62 4.49
C ASN A 24 -8.50 -7.71 3.77
N HIS A 25 -8.41 -7.62 2.43
CA HIS A 25 -7.73 -8.58 1.60
C HIS A 25 -6.21 -8.42 1.69
N ARG A 26 -5.53 -9.56 1.72
CA ARG A 26 -4.07 -9.71 1.82
C ARG A 26 -3.63 -10.86 0.89
N PRO A 27 -2.42 -10.80 0.31
CA PRO A 27 -1.49 -9.66 0.32
C PRO A 27 -1.94 -8.51 -0.60
N LEU A 28 -1.38 -7.32 -0.38
CA LEU A 28 -1.53 -6.17 -1.30
C LEU A 28 -0.43 -6.21 -2.36
N THR A 29 -0.73 -5.71 -3.56
CA THR A 29 0.24 -5.57 -4.64
C THR A 29 0.96 -4.23 -4.49
N ILE A 30 2.27 -4.26 -4.37
CA ILE A 30 3.09 -3.06 -4.16
C ILE A 30 4.03 -2.94 -5.35
N GLU A 31 3.97 -1.80 -6.02
CA GLU A 31 4.78 -1.45 -7.19
C GLU A 31 5.57 -0.19 -6.85
N GLU A 32 6.90 -0.28 -6.87
CA GLU A 32 7.78 0.88 -6.72
C GLU A 32 8.14 1.40 -8.12
N VAL A 33 7.70 2.61 -8.42
CA VAL A 33 7.91 3.26 -9.73
C VAL A 33 8.66 4.56 -9.51
N GLU A 34 9.93 4.56 -9.91
CA GLU A 34 10.89 5.67 -9.77
C GLU A 34 11.03 6.17 -8.32
N TYR A 35 10.21 7.14 -7.93
CA TYR A 35 10.19 7.79 -6.60
C TYR A 35 8.82 7.72 -5.94
N THR A 36 7.95 6.83 -6.44
CA THR A 36 6.59 6.65 -5.95
C THR A 36 6.34 5.20 -5.64
N THR A 37 5.60 4.95 -4.56
CA THR A 37 5.14 3.61 -4.20
C THR A 37 3.64 3.57 -4.44
N LYS A 38 3.24 2.63 -5.29
CA LYS A 38 1.86 2.36 -5.62
C LYS A 38 1.43 1.07 -4.95
N ILE A 39 0.42 1.16 -4.11
CA ILE A 39 -0.13 0.02 -3.39
C ILE A 39 -1.54 -0.20 -3.89
N SER A 40 -1.82 -1.39 -4.43
CA SER A 40 -3.10 -1.74 -5.01
C SER A 40 -3.66 -3.04 -4.44
N CYS A 41 -4.98 -3.10 -4.32
CA CYS A 41 -5.69 -4.30 -3.89
C CYS A 41 -6.31 -5.02 -5.08
N SER A 42 -5.90 -6.26 -5.32
CA SER A 42 -6.43 -7.10 -6.42
C SER A 42 -7.92 -7.42 -6.29
N LYS A 43 -8.48 -7.42 -5.07
CA LYS A 43 -9.88 -7.78 -4.82
C LYS A 43 -10.86 -6.62 -5.02
N CYS A 44 -10.62 -5.48 -4.36
CA CYS A 44 -11.53 -4.33 -4.47
C CYS A 44 -11.08 -3.30 -5.51
N LYS A 45 -9.97 -3.56 -6.22
CA LYS A 45 -9.35 -2.68 -7.24
C LYS A 45 -9.04 -1.26 -6.76
N LYS A 46 -9.07 -1.01 -5.46
CA LYS A 46 -8.66 0.26 -4.86
C LYS A 46 -7.15 0.28 -4.76
N PHE A 47 -6.57 1.46 -4.93
CA PHE A 47 -5.15 1.68 -4.84
C PHE A 47 -4.87 3.04 -4.22
N ILE A 48 -3.65 3.19 -3.70
CA ILE A 48 -3.05 4.46 -3.31
C ILE A 48 -1.68 4.57 -3.95
N GLN A 49 -1.30 5.79 -4.32
CA GLN A 49 0.05 6.11 -4.75
C GLN A 49 0.57 7.22 -3.86
N GLY A 50 1.70 6.97 -3.21
CA GLY A 50 2.41 7.95 -2.39
C GLY A 50 3.75 8.27 -3.02
N ARG A 51 4.16 9.53 -2.95
CA ARG A 51 5.55 9.93 -3.21
C ARG A 51 6.26 9.96 -1.86
N PHE A 52 7.25 9.11 -1.67
CA PHE A 52 8.15 9.23 -0.53
C PHE A 52 9.20 10.27 -0.92
N SER A 53 9.07 11.50 -0.39
CA SER A 53 10.16 12.47 -0.50
C SER A 53 11.35 11.96 0.32
N PRO A 54 12.58 12.07 -0.20
CA PRO A 54 13.80 11.77 0.55
C PRO A 54 14.02 12.72 1.74
#